data_AF-A0A7M7PMM7-F1
#
_entry.id   AF-A0A7M7PMM7-F1
#
_cell.length_a   1.000
_cell.length_b   1.000
_cell.length_c   1.000
_cell.angle_alpha   90.00
_cell.angle_beta   90.00
_cell.angle_gamma   90.00
#
_symmetry.space_group_name_H-M   'P 1'
#
loop_
_entity.id
_entity.type
_entity.pdbx_description
1 polymer ?
#
loop_
_entity_poly.entity_id
_entity_poly.type
_entity_poly.pdbx_seq_one_letter_code
_entity_poly.pdbx_strand_id
1 'polypeptide(L)'
;MKFSSEKTLFVTIIIAAIVSLQGVTSQSEWHRLDDAVYLVDSITRLDYDQAQALCQGYGANLARVDSDEIQAFLTSFITPPLRDTRCFWIGCNDREVEGQFRWLDGTPVIYDGWAQGQPDNGGGGQDCACLWSSRNNDIHGQWDDDGCTVDRNLICQKGIYNFRLTIPRTNPGFINVYCAVDVEIEGETLSPDDVKLSIGQTLSSSRPISHSSTSLDGEFRNNSFLLYNVTEGDQIFCYAGELPDKNRSFSLATFSAVFDVYELPSGPTAGEISSSSVTVFWSSWIPCLDPGDGPVVGYLIYQQTMEEKQWTMAGRIDSGVGVGDLQRIMEFVLTELEPGTEYNISVSAVREGPGGEGLRSPLVTVTTPNLREW
;
A
#
# COMPACT_ATOMS: atom_id res chain seq x y z
N MET A 1 15.06 -23.94 82.78
CA MET A 1 14.49 -24.09 81.42
C MET A 1 14.47 -22.68 80.83
N LYS A 2 15.30 -22.28 79.85
CA LYS A 2 15.21 -22.57 78.39
C LYS A 2 13.77 -22.35 77.88
N PHE A 3 13.43 -21.42 76.98
CA PHE A 3 14.15 -20.43 76.12
C PHE A 3 13.45 -19.04 76.24
N SER A 4 14.01 -17.83 75.99
CA SER A 4 14.52 -17.21 74.74
C SER A 4 13.51 -17.29 73.57
N SER A 5 13.17 -16.28 72.74
CA SER A 5 13.71 -14.96 72.38
C SER A 5 12.51 -14.05 72.01
N GLU A 6 12.33 -12.86 72.61
CA GLU A 6 12.56 -11.50 72.03
C GLU A 6 11.93 -11.23 70.63
N LYS A 7 10.97 -10.27 70.54
CA LYS A 7 11.09 -8.87 70.03
C LYS A 7 11.37 -8.81 68.50
N THR A 8 10.84 -7.92 67.64
CA THR A 8 10.11 -6.63 67.69
C THR A 8 9.40 -6.46 66.31
N LEU A 9 8.58 -5.47 65.91
CA LEU A 9 8.06 -4.19 66.42
C LEU A 9 6.71 -3.90 65.69
N PHE A 10 5.81 -3.08 66.26
CA PHE A 10 4.67 -2.49 65.53
C PHE A 10 5.02 -1.11 64.94
N VAL A 11 4.88 -0.93 63.62
CA VAL A 11 4.67 0.40 63.00
C VAL A 11 3.66 0.26 61.86
N THR A 12 2.42 0.68 62.10
CA THR A 12 1.37 0.78 61.08
C THR A 12 1.49 2.08 60.29
N ILE A 13 1.64 1.98 58.97
CA ILE A 13 1.40 3.09 58.03
C ILE A 13 0.10 2.78 57.28
N ILE A 14 -0.86 3.71 57.37
CA ILE A 14 -2.13 3.64 56.65
C ILE A 14 -1.89 4.13 55.22
N ILE A 15 -2.19 3.30 54.22
CA ILE A 15 -2.46 3.74 52.86
C ILE A 15 -3.88 3.25 52.50
N ALA A 16 -4.67 4.15 51.93
CA ALA A 16 -6.10 3.95 51.75
C ALA A 16 -6.42 2.83 50.75
N ALA A 17 -7.31 1.92 51.15
CA ALA A 17 -7.93 0.98 50.23
C ALA A 17 -8.96 1.70 49.36
N ILE A 18 -8.55 2.14 48.18
CA ILE A 18 -9.49 2.42 47.09
C ILE A 18 -9.71 1.11 46.35
N VAL A 19 -10.95 0.60 46.40
CA VAL A 19 -11.37 -0.55 45.59
C VAL A 19 -11.45 -0.09 44.14
N SER A 20 -10.42 -0.34 43.35
CA SER A 20 -10.59 -0.51 41.91
C SER A 20 -11.10 -1.93 41.66
N LEU A 21 -12.30 -2.05 41.08
CA LEU A 21 -12.69 -3.32 40.47
C LEU A 21 -11.68 -3.60 39.36
N GLN A 22 -10.86 -4.64 39.51
CA GLN A 22 -10.29 -5.32 38.35
C GLN A 22 -11.42 -6.09 37.67
N GLY A 23 -12.22 -5.35 36.90
CA GLY A 23 -13.03 -5.94 35.85
C GLY A 23 -12.11 -6.72 34.91
N VAL A 24 -12.59 -7.86 34.42
CA VAL A 24 -11.83 -8.71 33.49
C VAL A 24 -11.52 -7.91 32.23
N THR A 25 -10.26 -7.47 32.10
CA THR A 25 -9.70 -6.97 30.85
C THR A 25 -8.78 -8.03 30.30
N SER A 26 -9.36 -9.03 29.63
CA SER A 26 -8.60 -9.87 28.70
C SER A 26 -8.20 -8.99 27.51
N GLN A 27 -7.01 -8.38 27.59
CA GLN A 27 -6.33 -8.01 26.36
C GLN A 27 -5.96 -9.31 25.67
N SER A 28 -6.55 -9.56 24.50
CA SER A 28 -6.23 -10.70 23.66
C SER A 28 -4.73 -10.68 23.36
N GLU A 29 -4.03 -11.74 23.76
CA GLU A 29 -2.57 -11.85 23.64
C GLU A 29 -2.19 -12.23 22.21
N TRP A 30 -1.08 -11.66 21.71
CA TRP A 30 -0.55 -11.99 20.39
C TRP A 30 0.51 -13.08 20.54
N HIS A 31 0.40 -14.14 19.73
CA HIS A 31 1.28 -15.30 19.81
C HIS A 31 2.09 -15.46 18.51
N ARG A 32 3.41 -15.60 18.63
CA ARG A 32 4.34 -15.74 17.50
C ARG A 32 4.43 -17.20 17.03
N LEU A 33 4.45 -17.37 15.70
CA LEU A 33 4.92 -18.58 15.01
C LEU A 33 5.77 -18.09 13.84
N ASP A 34 7.05 -18.48 13.82
CA ASP A 34 8.07 -18.04 12.87
C ASP A 34 8.11 -16.51 12.64
N ASP A 35 7.62 -16.06 11.48
CA ASP A 35 7.64 -14.68 11.01
C ASP A 35 6.25 -14.00 11.05
N ALA A 36 5.28 -14.63 11.71
CA ALA A 36 3.94 -14.11 11.92
C ALA A 36 3.52 -14.10 13.40
N VAL A 37 2.66 -13.15 13.74
CA VAL A 37 1.96 -13.08 15.03
C VAL A 37 0.46 -13.15 14.81
N TYR A 38 -0.19 -13.93 15.66
CA TYR A 38 -1.60 -14.27 15.56
C TYR A 38 -2.35 -13.83 16.81
N LEU A 39 -3.59 -13.39 16.62
CA LEU A 39 -4.53 -13.01 17.68
C LEU A 39 -5.76 -13.90 17.57
N VAL A 40 -5.98 -14.79 18.55
CA VAL A 40 -7.15 -15.68 18.58
C VAL A 40 -8.22 -15.06 19.50
N ASP A 41 -9.13 -14.28 18.93
CA ASP A 41 -10.19 -13.61 19.70
C ASP A 41 -11.42 -14.52 19.85
N SER A 42 -11.46 -15.21 20.99
CA SER A 42 -12.55 -16.11 21.41
C SER A 42 -13.74 -15.39 22.08
N ILE A 43 -13.71 -14.06 22.19
CA ILE A 43 -14.73 -13.27 22.87
C ILE A 43 -15.56 -12.47 21.86
N THR A 44 -14.90 -11.71 20.99
CA THR A 44 -15.54 -10.87 19.98
C THR A 44 -16.18 -11.75 18.91
N ARG A 45 -17.42 -11.45 18.54
CA ARG A 45 -18.14 -12.13 17.45
C ARG A 45 -18.71 -11.13 16.47
N LEU A 46 -18.43 -11.34 15.19
CA LEU A 46 -18.71 -10.40 14.09
C LEU A 46 -19.00 -11.17 12.80
N ASP A 47 -19.64 -10.51 11.83
CA ASP A 47 -19.66 -10.96 10.44
C ASP A 47 -18.24 -10.89 9.82
N TYR A 48 -18.05 -11.52 8.66
CA TYR A 48 -16.73 -11.65 8.04
C TYR A 48 -16.07 -10.31 7.70
N ASP A 49 -16.83 -9.37 7.14
CA ASP A 49 -16.33 -8.06 6.71
C ASP A 49 -15.99 -7.18 7.93
N GLN A 50 -16.80 -7.25 8.99
CA GLN A 50 -16.52 -6.61 10.28
C GLN A 50 -15.30 -7.22 10.98
N ALA A 51 -15.14 -8.55 10.94
CA ALA A 51 -13.98 -9.23 11.52
C ALA A 51 -12.68 -8.87 10.80
N GLN A 52 -12.71 -8.83 9.46
CA GLN A 52 -11.61 -8.36 8.63
C GLN A 52 -11.28 -6.88 8.92
N ALA A 53 -12.27 -6.00 9.01
CA ALA A 53 -12.06 -4.59 9.38
C ALA A 53 -11.46 -4.43 10.79
N LEU A 54 -11.85 -5.29 11.76
CA LEU A 54 -11.26 -5.30 13.10
C LEU A 54 -9.78 -5.72 13.06
N CYS A 55 -9.43 -6.77 12.31
CA CYS A 55 -8.04 -7.13 12.10
C CYS A 55 -7.23 -6.01 11.44
N GLN A 56 -7.79 -5.34 10.41
CA GLN A 56 -7.16 -4.18 9.78
C GLN A 56 -6.92 -3.03 10.76
N GLY A 57 -7.82 -2.82 11.72
CA GLY A 57 -7.63 -1.88 12.84
C GLY A 57 -6.41 -2.19 13.73
N TYR A 58 -5.92 -3.43 13.74
CA TYR A 58 -4.69 -3.84 14.43
C TYR A 58 -3.44 -3.89 13.55
N GLY A 59 -3.53 -3.43 12.29
CA GLY A 59 -2.49 -3.60 11.29
C GLY A 59 -2.33 -5.07 10.84
N ALA A 60 -3.43 -5.82 10.83
CA ALA A 60 -3.50 -7.24 10.53
C ALA A 60 -4.59 -7.54 9.50
N ASN A 61 -4.73 -8.81 9.11
CA ASN A 61 -5.86 -9.32 8.33
C ASN A 61 -6.42 -10.58 9.04
N LEU A 62 -7.56 -11.11 8.59
CA LEU A 62 -7.97 -12.46 8.98
C LEU A 62 -6.88 -13.47 8.60
N ALA A 63 -6.64 -14.44 9.49
CA ALA A 63 -5.47 -15.30 9.40
C ALA A 63 -5.50 -16.24 8.19
N ARG A 64 -4.31 -16.49 7.66
CA ARG A 64 -4.05 -17.46 6.60
C ARG A 64 -3.55 -18.76 7.24
N VAL A 65 -4.04 -19.89 6.73
CA VAL A 65 -3.73 -21.22 7.24
C VAL A 65 -3.34 -22.08 6.04
N ASP A 66 -2.05 -22.25 5.79
CA ASP A 66 -1.57 -22.92 4.56
C ASP A 66 -0.39 -23.87 4.78
N SER A 67 -0.24 -24.33 6.03
CA SER A 67 0.64 -25.44 6.39
C SER A 67 0.13 -26.16 7.63
N ASP A 68 0.51 -27.43 7.79
CA ASP A 68 0.21 -28.25 8.98
C ASP A 68 0.72 -27.61 10.29
N GLU A 69 1.78 -26.80 10.18
CA GLU A 69 2.42 -26.09 11.28
C GLU A 69 1.54 -24.94 11.81
N ILE A 70 1.07 -24.07 10.91
CA ILE A 70 0.08 -23.02 11.26
C ILE A 70 -1.23 -23.66 11.71
N GLN A 71 -1.66 -24.72 11.03
CA GLN A 71 -2.89 -25.45 11.35
C GLN A 71 -2.85 -26.01 12.78
N ALA A 72 -1.78 -26.70 13.17
CA ALA A 72 -1.60 -27.24 14.51
C ALA A 72 -1.45 -26.12 15.56
N PHE A 73 -0.69 -25.07 15.24
CA PHE A 73 -0.51 -23.91 16.12
C PHE A 73 -1.85 -23.24 16.45
N LEU A 74 -2.65 -22.88 15.46
CA LEU A 74 -3.96 -22.24 15.68
C LEU A 74 -4.96 -23.18 16.38
N THR A 75 -4.93 -24.47 16.04
CA THR A 75 -5.76 -25.49 16.72
C THR A 75 -5.45 -25.58 18.22
N SER A 76 -4.19 -25.35 18.63
CA SER A 76 -3.79 -25.41 20.04
C SER A 76 -4.48 -24.37 20.92
N PHE A 77 -4.79 -23.18 20.40
CA PHE A 77 -5.50 -22.12 21.14
C PHE A 77 -7.00 -22.39 21.32
N ILE A 78 -7.57 -23.22 20.46
CA ILE A 78 -9.00 -23.59 20.49
C ILE A 78 -9.25 -24.98 21.07
N THR A 79 -8.18 -25.63 21.57
CA THR A 79 -8.17 -26.93 22.25
C THR A 79 -8.08 -26.73 23.77
N PRO A 80 -8.97 -27.32 24.60
CA PRO A 80 -10.12 -28.13 24.22
C PRO A 80 -11.26 -27.28 23.61
N PRO A 81 -12.20 -27.92 22.87
CA PRO A 81 -13.27 -27.22 22.16
C PRO A 81 -14.03 -26.23 23.05
N LEU A 82 -14.12 -24.98 22.58
CA LEU A 82 -14.73 -23.88 23.31
C LEU A 82 -16.26 -24.06 23.33
N ARG A 83 -16.88 -23.81 24.48
CA ARG A 83 -18.28 -24.24 24.70
C ARG A 83 -19.31 -23.47 23.87
N ASP A 84 -19.06 -22.19 23.65
CA ASP A 84 -19.99 -21.20 23.09
C ASP A 84 -19.52 -20.64 21.73
N THR A 85 -18.46 -21.22 21.16
CA THR A 85 -17.87 -20.87 19.85
C THR A 85 -18.03 -22.05 18.88
N ARG A 86 -18.58 -21.80 17.68
CA ARG A 86 -18.62 -22.80 16.59
C ARG A 86 -17.29 -22.83 15.83
N CYS A 87 -16.87 -21.67 15.35
CA CYS A 87 -15.65 -21.49 14.57
C CYS A 87 -15.13 -20.06 14.66
N PHE A 88 -13.93 -19.87 14.09
CA PHE A 88 -13.25 -18.59 14.00
C PHE A 88 -12.98 -18.23 12.53
N TRP A 89 -13.38 -17.03 12.09
CA TRP A 89 -13.09 -16.55 10.74
C TRP A 89 -11.58 -16.57 10.43
N ILE A 90 -11.25 -17.04 9.22
CA ILE A 90 -9.93 -17.02 8.60
C ILE A 90 -10.05 -16.31 7.23
N GLY A 91 -8.94 -15.85 6.64
CA GLY A 91 -8.91 -15.02 5.43
C GLY A 91 -9.26 -15.74 4.12
N CYS A 92 -9.87 -16.93 4.18
CA CYS A 92 -10.24 -17.74 3.02
C CYS A 92 -11.72 -17.52 2.67
N ASN A 93 -12.01 -17.27 1.39
CA ASN A 93 -13.36 -17.04 0.86
C ASN A 93 -13.41 -17.32 -0.66
N ASP A 94 -14.58 -17.58 -1.23
CA ASP A 94 -14.78 -17.79 -2.68
C ASP A 94 -15.81 -16.82 -3.30
N ARG A 95 -16.14 -15.74 -2.59
CA ARG A 95 -17.11 -14.68 -2.96
C ARG A 95 -16.98 -14.09 -4.37
N GLU A 96 -15.80 -14.19 -4.99
CA GLU A 96 -15.57 -13.78 -6.39
C GLU A 96 -16.08 -14.82 -7.40
N VAL A 97 -15.84 -16.11 -7.12
CA VAL A 97 -16.16 -17.24 -7.99
C VAL A 97 -16.42 -18.48 -7.12
N GLU A 98 -17.69 -18.81 -6.92
CA GLU A 98 -18.20 -20.04 -6.30
C GLU A 98 -17.34 -21.28 -6.60
N GLY A 99 -16.92 -21.98 -5.56
CA GLY A 99 -16.05 -23.16 -5.60
C GLY A 99 -14.56 -22.86 -5.84
N GLN A 100 -14.13 -21.59 -5.91
CA GLN A 100 -12.73 -21.18 -6.08
C GLN A 100 -12.22 -20.36 -4.89
N PHE A 101 -12.05 -21.02 -3.75
CA PHE A 101 -11.52 -20.41 -2.54
C PHE A 101 -10.14 -19.77 -2.73
N ARG A 102 -10.02 -18.53 -2.26
CA ARG A 102 -8.83 -17.67 -2.32
C ARG A 102 -8.57 -17.04 -0.95
N TRP A 103 -7.31 -16.70 -0.72
CA TRP A 103 -6.92 -15.83 0.38
C TRP A 103 -7.20 -14.36 0.03
N LEU A 104 -7.20 -13.48 1.04
CA LEU A 104 -7.41 -12.03 0.89
C LEU A 104 -6.44 -11.31 -0.07
N ASP A 105 -5.34 -11.94 -0.46
CA ASP A 105 -4.36 -11.47 -1.45
C ASP A 105 -4.65 -11.94 -2.89
N GLY A 106 -5.78 -12.64 -3.10
CA GLY A 106 -6.22 -13.22 -4.37
C GLY A 106 -5.55 -14.55 -4.74
N THR A 107 -4.58 -15.03 -3.95
CA THR A 107 -3.91 -16.30 -4.22
C THR A 107 -4.85 -17.49 -3.97
N PRO A 108 -4.79 -18.55 -4.80
CA PRO A 108 -5.66 -19.71 -4.63
C PRO A 108 -5.29 -20.51 -3.38
N VAL A 109 -6.28 -21.08 -2.72
CA VAL A 109 -6.07 -22.06 -1.66
C VAL A 109 -5.53 -23.36 -2.29
N ILE A 110 -4.37 -23.81 -1.81
CA ILE A 110 -3.76 -25.10 -2.22
C ILE A 110 -3.43 -26.04 -1.05
N TYR A 111 -3.51 -25.55 0.18
CA TYR A 111 -3.44 -26.38 1.39
C TYR A 111 -4.85 -26.86 1.72
N ASP A 112 -4.98 -28.17 1.98
CA ASP A 112 -6.26 -28.79 2.28
C ASP A 112 -6.45 -28.92 3.80
N GLY A 113 -6.91 -27.82 4.41
CA GLY A 113 -7.30 -27.80 5.84
C GLY A 113 -8.79 -28.07 6.06
N TRP A 114 -9.56 -28.36 5.01
CA TRP A 114 -11.00 -28.57 5.09
C TRP A 114 -11.36 -29.79 5.91
N ALA A 115 -12.51 -29.71 6.60
CA ALA A 115 -13.05 -30.84 7.31
C ALA A 115 -13.64 -31.88 6.36
N GLN A 116 -13.76 -33.14 6.82
CA GLN A 116 -14.32 -34.19 5.97
C GLN A 116 -15.77 -33.86 5.53
N GLY A 117 -15.92 -33.54 4.25
CA GLY A 117 -17.19 -33.16 3.64
C GLY A 117 -17.27 -31.69 3.21
N GLN A 118 -16.38 -30.83 3.73
CA GLN A 118 -16.32 -29.40 3.41
C GLN A 118 -15.34 -29.10 2.25
N PRO A 119 -15.51 -27.97 1.54
CA PRO A 119 -16.67 -27.07 1.63
C PRO A 119 -17.94 -27.70 1.03
N ASP A 120 -19.09 -27.62 1.72
CA ASP A 120 -20.36 -28.22 1.27
C ASP A 120 -21.36 -27.22 0.67
N ASN A 121 -21.06 -25.92 0.78
CA ASN A 121 -21.93 -24.80 0.44
C ASN A 121 -23.38 -25.02 0.92
N GLY A 122 -23.53 -25.34 2.21
CA GLY A 122 -24.77 -25.63 2.91
C GLY A 122 -25.83 -24.53 2.76
N GLY A 123 -26.68 -24.70 1.74
CA GLY A 123 -27.78 -23.80 1.42
C GLY A 123 -27.51 -22.83 0.26
N GLY A 124 -26.32 -22.86 -0.35
CA GLY A 124 -25.97 -22.08 -1.55
C GLY A 124 -25.63 -20.61 -1.26
N GLY A 125 -24.79 -20.37 -0.25
CA GLY A 125 -24.27 -19.05 0.13
C GLY A 125 -23.33 -19.07 1.35
N GLN A 126 -22.50 -20.12 1.49
CA GLN A 126 -21.48 -20.23 2.54
C GLN A 126 -20.09 -19.83 2.01
N ASP A 127 -19.95 -18.58 1.61
CA ASP A 127 -18.79 -18.15 0.79
C ASP A 127 -17.51 -17.83 1.60
N CYS A 128 -17.50 -18.05 2.92
CA CYS A 128 -16.44 -17.63 3.84
C CYS A 128 -15.97 -18.76 4.77
N ALA A 129 -14.66 -18.96 4.89
CA ALA A 129 -14.10 -20.07 5.67
C ALA A 129 -13.82 -19.72 7.14
N CYS A 130 -14.00 -20.69 8.04
CA CYS A 130 -13.67 -20.58 9.45
C CYS A 130 -13.06 -21.87 10.05
N LEU A 131 -12.20 -21.70 11.06
CA LEU A 131 -11.56 -22.80 11.81
C LEU A 131 -12.51 -23.36 12.88
N TRP A 132 -12.90 -24.64 12.80
CA TRP A 132 -13.88 -25.26 13.70
C TRP A 132 -13.36 -25.51 15.13
N SER A 133 -14.08 -24.97 16.12
CA SER A 133 -13.97 -25.39 17.53
C SER A 133 -15.00 -26.49 17.83
N SER A 134 -14.96 -27.57 17.06
CA SER A 134 -15.94 -28.67 17.17
C SER A 134 -15.69 -29.56 18.38
N ARG A 135 -16.76 -30.11 18.99
CA ARG A 135 -16.66 -31.16 20.01
C ARG A 135 -16.45 -32.57 19.44
N ASN A 136 -16.55 -32.73 18.11
CA ASN A 136 -16.11 -33.94 17.44
C ASN A 136 -14.62 -33.78 17.11
N ASN A 137 -13.77 -34.62 17.71
CA ASN A 137 -12.33 -34.60 17.52
C ASN A 137 -11.91 -34.81 16.06
N ASP A 138 -12.70 -35.57 15.28
CA ASP A 138 -12.38 -35.89 13.88
C ASP A 138 -12.41 -34.66 12.95
N ILE A 139 -13.06 -33.57 13.39
CA ILE A 139 -13.22 -32.30 12.65
C ILE A 139 -12.82 -31.07 13.47
N HIS A 140 -12.22 -31.26 14.66
CA HIS A 140 -11.76 -30.16 15.49
C HIS A 140 -10.47 -29.57 14.92
N GLY A 141 -10.41 -28.25 14.76
CA GLY A 141 -9.29 -27.58 14.11
C GLY A 141 -9.23 -27.75 12.58
N GLN A 142 -10.24 -28.34 11.94
CA GLN A 142 -10.38 -28.32 10.48
C GLN A 142 -11.25 -27.12 10.04
N TRP A 143 -11.34 -26.85 8.74
CA TRP A 143 -12.11 -25.71 8.23
C TRP A 143 -13.55 -26.08 7.85
N ASP A 144 -14.42 -25.10 8.01
CA ASP A 144 -15.83 -25.07 7.67
C ASP A 144 -16.07 -23.87 6.76
N ASP A 145 -16.89 -24.02 5.74
CA ASP A 145 -17.45 -22.89 4.99
C ASP A 145 -18.75 -22.45 5.67
N ASP A 146 -18.93 -21.13 5.81
CA ASP A 146 -20.05 -20.56 6.55
C ASP A 146 -20.52 -19.24 5.93
N GLY A 147 -21.77 -18.87 6.22
CA GLY A 147 -22.37 -17.67 5.65
C GLY A 147 -21.63 -16.43 6.15
N CYS A 148 -21.04 -15.65 5.24
CA CYS A 148 -20.22 -14.48 5.57
C CYS A 148 -20.91 -13.46 6.49
N THR A 149 -22.24 -13.43 6.53
CA THR A 149 -23.07 -12.53 7.35
C THR A 149 -23.35 -13.03 8.77
N VAL A 150 -22.80 -14.19 9.18
CA VAL A 150 -23.11 -14.80 10.48
C VAL A 150 -22.03 -14.48 11.53
N ASP A 151 -22.43 -14.07 12.72
CA ASP A 151 -21.48 -13.74 13.80
C ASP A 151 -20.63 -14.97 14.23
N ARG A 152 -19.33 -14.92 13.96
CA ARG A 152 -18.30 -15.88 14.41
C ARG A 152 -17.18 -15.16 15.15
N ASN A 153 -16.41 -15.93 15.91
CA ASN A 153 -15.13 -15.46 16.45
C ASN A 153 -14.13 -15.23 15.33
N LEU A 154 -12.94 -14.69 15.61
CA LEU A 154 -11.97 -14.34 14.57
C LEU A 154 -10.53 -14.66 14.98
N ILE A 155 -9.70 -15.01 13.99
CA ILE A 155 -8.25 -15.06 14.16
C ILE A 155 -7.64 -14.00 13.25
N CYS A 156 -6.92 -13.05 13.82
CA CYS A 156 -6.13 -12.09 13.04
C CYS A 156 -4.69 -12.59 12.90
N GLN A 157 -4.03 -12.25 11.79
CA GLN A 157 -2.61 -12.46 11.54
C GLN A 157 -1.99 -11.17 10.98
N LYS A 158 -0.79 -10.86 11.47
CA LYS A 158 0.15 -9.97 10.77
C LYS A 158 1.53 -10.59 10.81
N GLY A 159 2.36 -10.30 9.81
CA GLY A 159 3.77 -10.63 9.91
C GLY A 159 4.46 -9.78 10.99
N ILE A 160 5.61 -10.22 11.48
CA ILE A 160 6.36 -9.51 12.53
C ILE A 160 6.99 -8.19 12.01
N TYR A 161 7.16 -8.04 10.70
CA TYR A 161 7.89 -6.91 10.11
C TYR A 161 6.95 -5.75 9.76
N ASN A 162 6.92 -4.71 10.59
CA ASN A 162 6.21 -3.47 10.27
C ASN A 162 6.92 -2.71 9.15
N PHE A 163 6.58 -2.99 7.89
CA PHE A 163 7.08 -2.25 6.75
C PHE A 163 6.50 -0.83 6.71
N ARG A 164 7.33 0.16 7.02
CA ARG A 164 7.00 1.56 6.76
C ARG A 164 7.33 1.88 5.30
N LEU A 165 6.31 1.92 4.47
CA LEU A 165 6.38 2.38 3.09
C LEU A 165 6.30 3.92 3.05
N THR A 166 7.40 4.57 2.68
CA THR A 166 7.38 6.00 2.31
C THR A 166 7.44 6.12 0.79
N ILE A 167 6.44 6.79 0.21
CA ILE A 167 6.45 7.27 -1.18
C ILE A 167 6.51 8.81 -1.11
N PRO A 168 7.66 9.44 -1.44
CA PRO A 168 7.67 10.85 -1.78
C PRO A 168 6.88 11.04 -3.09
N ARG A 169 6.11 12.12 -3.21
CA ARG A 169 5.32 12.43 -4.41
C ARG A 169 6.25 12.83 -5.56
N THR A 170 6.75 11.83 -6.27
CA THR A 170 7.72 12.00 -7.34
C THR A 170 7.08 11.92 -8.73
N ASN A 171 7.84 12.39 -9.71
CA ASN A 171 7.44 12.69 -11.09
C ASN A 171 6.74 11.52 -11.81
N PRO A 172 5.90 11.78 -12.84
CA PRO A 172 5.29 10.71 -13.64
C PRO A 172 6.31 9.70 -14.16
N GLY A 173 6.14 8.43 -13.77
CA GLY A 173 6.98 7.32 -14.20
C GLY A 173 8.14 6.94 -13.27
N PHE A 174 8.38 7.68 -12.17
CA PHE A 174 9.39 7.35 -11.16
C PHE A 174 8.79 7.39 -9.76
N ILE A 175 8.96 6.31 -8.99
CA ILE A 175 8.61 6.27 -7.57
C ILE A 175 9.83 5.83 -6.78
N ASN A 176 10.30 6.65 -5.85
CA ASN A 176 11.29 6.20 -4.87
C ASN A 176 10.55 5.57 -3.69
N VAL A 177 10.76 4.27 -3.46
CA VAL A 177 10.12 3.53 -2.38
C VAL A 177 11.15 3.25 -1.30
N TYR A 178 10.82 3.67 -0.08
CA TYR A 178 11.52 3.21 1.12
C TYR A 178 10.68 2.11 1.75
N CYS A 179 11.16 0.86 1.76
CA CYS A 179 10.66 -0.15 2.68
C CYS A 179 11.58 -0.13 3.91
N ALA A 180 11.09 0.39 5.03
CA ALA A 180 11.82 0.34 6.30
C ALA A 180 11.24 -0.72 7.24
N VAL A 181 12.10 -1.47 7.93
CA VAL A 181 11.73 -2.48 8.93
C VAL A 181 12.30 -2.11 10.30
N ASP A 182 11.52 -2.37 11.33
CA ASP A 182 11.94 -2.27 12.73
C ASP A 182 12.95 -3.38 13.07
N VAL A 183 14.06 -3.02 13.68
CA VAL A 183 15.35 -3.73 13.51
C VAL A 183 15.60 -4.80 14.57
N GLU A 184 14.95 -4.70 15.71
CA GLU A 184 15.09 -5.64 16.83
C GLU A 184 13.73 -6.12 17.29
N ILE A 185 13.39 -7.36 16.92
CA ILE A 185 12.29 -8.10 17.54
C ILE A 185 12.92 -9.26 18.29
N GLU A 186 12.78 -9.23 19.63
CA GLU A 186 13.27 -10.27 20.55
C GLU A 186 14.80 -10.55 20.48
N GLY A 187 15.58 -9.60 19.94
CA GLY A 187 17.04 -9.69 19.83
C GLY A 187 17.55 -10.30 18.53
N GLU A 188 16.68 -10.61 17.57
CA GLU A 188 17.06 -10.97 16.21
C GLU A 188 17.11 -9.72 15.31
N THR A 189 18.10 -9.66 14.43
CA THR A 189 18.39 -8.49 13.58
C THR A 189 18.43 -8.90 12.10
N LEU A 190 17.43 -8.49 11.31
CA LEU A 190 17.40 -8.76 9.87
C LEU A 190 18.57 -8.12 9.12
N SER A 191 19.13 -8.82 8.13
CA SER A 191 20.06 -8.21 7.17
C SER A 191 19.31 -7.21 6.27
N PRO A 192 19.93 -6.08 5.85
CA PRO A 192 19.35 -5.24 4.81
C PRO A 192 19.12 -6.02 3.51
N ASP A 193 19.96 -7.02 3.21
CA ASP A 193 19.76 -7.89 2.06
C ASP A 193 18.46 -8.70 2.11
N ASP A 194 17.89 -8.93 3.30
CA ASP A 194 16.65 -9.70 3.46
C ASP A 194 15.43 -8.89 3.01
N VAL A 195 15.46 -7.56 3.12
CA VAL A 195 14.32 -6.72 2.69
C VAL A 195 14.28 -6.61 1.16
N LYS A 196 13.17 -7.07 0.59
CA LYS A 196 12.89 -7.05 -0.85
C LYS A 196 11.64 -6.20 -1.14
N LEU A 197 11.48 -5.88 -2.41
CA LEU A 197 10.27 -5.30 -2.96
C LEU A 197 9.90 -5.99 -4.27
N SER A 198 8.61 -6.20 -4.51
CA SER A 198 8.06 -6.49 -5.84
C SER A 198 6.91 -5.56 -6.21
N ILE A 199 6.55 -5.53 -7.49
CA ILE A 199 5.48 -4.69 -8.03
C ILE A 199 4.63 -5.44 -9.06
N GLY A 200 3.31 -5.27 -9.01
CA GLY A 200 2.36 -5.85 -9.97
C GLY A 200 0.91 -5.77 -9.48
N GLN A 201 -0.06 -6.21 -10.30
CA GLN A 201 -1.48 -6.22 -9.91
C GLN A 201 -1.81 -7.17 -8.74
N THR A 202 -1.07 -8.27 -8.60
CA THR A 202 -1.15 -9.18 -7.45
C THR A 202 0.26 -9.59 -7.02
N LEU A 203 0.45 -10.03 -5.78
CA LEU A 203 1.74 -10.57 -5.33
C LEU A 203 2.20 -11.73 -6.23
N SER A 204 1.25 -12.57 -6.65
CA SER A 204 1.51 -13.77 -7.45
C SER A 204 2.03 -13.49 -8.86
N SER A 205 1.72 -12.31 -9.42
CA SER A 205 2.12 -11.82 -10.73
C SER A 205 3.16 -10.69 -10.66
N SER A 206 3.66 -10.39 -9.46
CA SER A 206 4.59 -9.28 -9.23
C SER A 206 6.01 -9.58 -9.72
N ARG A 207 6.75 -8.55 -10.13
CA ARG A 207 8.17 -8.62 -10.50
C ARG A 207 9.03 -8.04 -9.37
N PRO A 208 10.16 -8.68 -8.98
CA PRO A 208 11.05 -8.14 -7.96
C PRO A 208 11.81 -6.90 -8.47
N ILE A 209 12.23 -6.04 -7.53
CA ILE A 209 12.93 -4.79 -7.77
C ILE A 209 14.25 -4.78 -7.00
N SER A 210 15.33 -4.39 -7.68
CA SER A 210 16.65 -4.24 -7.06
C SER A 210 16.71 -3.02 -6.14
N HIS A 211 17.28 -3.18 -4.94
CA HIS A 211 17.58 -2.06 -4.04
C HIS A 211 18.82 -1.29 -4.50
N SER A 212 18.97 -0.04 -4.04
CA SER A 212 20.08 0.85 -4.46
C SER A 212 20.93 1.43 -3.32
N SER A 213 20.48 1.38 -2.07
CA SER A 213 21.23 1.93 -0.92
C SER A 213 20.78 1.34 0.41
N THR A 214 21.71 1.33 1.37
CA THR A 214 21.53 0.92 2.77
C THR A 214 22.28 1.92 3.67
N SER A 215 21.56 2.73 4.46
CA SER A 215 22.18 3.59 5.47
C SER A 215 21.20 3.97 6.59
N LEU A 216 21.54 3.55 7.81
CA LEU A 216 20.74 3.74 9.02
C LEU A 216 20.81 5.18 9.56
N ASP A 217 19.65 5.72 9.92
CA ASP A 217 19.53 6.79 10.93
C ASP A 217 18.96 6.18 12.24
N GLY A 218 19.81 5.43 12.96
CA GLY A 218 19.65 5.09 14.38
C GLY A 218 18.59 4.06 14.78
N GLU A 219 17.40 4.05 14.18
CA GLU A 219 16.24 3.27 14.68
C GLU A 219 15.57 2.36 13.62
N PHE A 220 15.83 2.54 12.32
CA PHE A 220 15.17 1.77 11.25
C PHE A 220 16.15 1.29 10.18
N ARG A 221 16.01 0.04 9.70
CA ARG A 221 16.71 -0.45 8.49
C ARG A 221 15.85 -0.15 7.28
N ASN A 222 16.30 0.79 6.46
CA ASN A 222 15.66 1.31 5.27
C ASN A 222 16.34 0.78 3.99
N ASN A 223 15.64 -0.02 3.20
CA ASN A 223 16.05 -0.25 1.81
C ASN A 223 15.36 0.76 0.91
N SER A 224 16.15 1.50 0.12
CA SER A 224 15.63 2.33 -0.97
C SER A 224 15.54 1.52 -2.25
N PHE A 225 14.35 1.49 -2.84
CA PHE A 225 14.03 0.85 -4.11
C PHE A 225 13.60 1.91 -5.12
N LEU A 226 14.23 1.90 -6.29
CA LEU A 226 13.84 2.78 -7.40
C LEU A 226 12.88 2.04 -8.31
N LEU A 227 11.60 2.45 -8.29
CA LEU A 227 10.59 1.94 -9.20
C LEU A 227 10.61 2.71 -10.51
N TYR A 228 10.59 1.94 -11.59
CA TYR A 228 10.43 2.37 -12.98
C TYR A 228 9.27 1.59 -13.60
N ASN A 229 8.56 2.18 -14.55
CA ASN A 229 7.42 1.57 -15.27
C ASN A 229 6.36 1.01 -14.32
N VAL A 230 5.78 1.87 -13.48
CA VAL A 230 4.58 1.56 -12.70
C VAL A 230 3.35 1.92 -13.52
N THR A 231 2.35 1.05 -13.56
CA THR A 231 1.10 1.23 -14.32
C THR A 231 -0.09 1.49 -13.38
N GLU A 232 -1.17 2.04 -13.94
CA GLU A 232 -2.41 2.22 -13.20
C GLU A 232 -2.97 0.85 -12.75
N GLY A 233 -3.16 0.68 -11.44
CA GLY A 233 -3.58 -0.58 -10.83
C GLY A 233 -2.45 -1.49 -10.34
N ASP A 234 -1.17 -1.14 -10.53
CA ASP A 234 -0.07 -1.85 -9.88
C ASP A 234 -0.06 -1.60 -8.36
N GLN A 235 0.23 -2.67 -7.61
CA GLN A 235 0.45 -2.65 -6.16
C GLN A 235 1.93 -2.88 -5.86
N ILE A 236 2.40 -2.32 -4.74
CA ILE A 236 3.77 -2.45 -4.24
C ILE A 236 3.78 -3.42 -3.06
N PHE A 237 4.71 -4.37 -3.05
CA PHE A 237 4.84 -5.43 -2.04
C PHE A 237 6.23 -5.34 -1.41
N CYS A 238 6.34 -4.80 -0.19
CA CYS A 238 7.55 -4.97 0.65
C CYS A 238 7.48 -6.33 1.38
N TYR A 239 8.59 -7.06 1.47
CA TYR A 239 8.67 -8.31 2.24
C TYR A 239 10.12 -8.61 2.69
N ALA A 240 10.29 -9.56 3.60
CA ALA A 240 11.60 -10.00 4.10
C ALA A 240 11.87 -11.45 3.68
N GLY A 241 13.13 -11.77 3.37
CA GLY A 241 13.59 -13.09 2.91
C GLY A 241 13.64 -13.25 1.38
N GLU A 242 14.00 -14.46 0.94
CA GLU A 242 13.59 -14.92 -0.40
C GLU A 242 12.07 -15.12 -0.42
N LEU A 243 11.42 -15.21 -1.59
CA LEU A 243 10.05 -15.74 -1.69
C LEU A 243 10.15 -17.26 -1.81
N PRO A 244 10.15 -18.05 -0.72
CA PRO A 244 10.62 -19.44 -0.78
C PRO A 244 9.51 -20.35 -1.31
N ASP A 245 8.26 -20.00 -0.97
CA ASP A 245 7.01 -20.41 -1.58
C ASP A 245 5.99 -19.27 -1.33
N LYS A 246 4.94 -19.15 -2.16
CA LYS A 246 3.92 -18.08 -2.03
C LYS A 246 3.00 -18.21 -0.80
N ASN A 247 3.38 -19.05 0.17
CA ASN A 247 2.53 -19.70 1.15
C ASN A 247 3.14 -19.80 2.57
N ARG A 248 4.07 -18.91 2.94
CA ARG A 248 4.62 -18.86 4.32
C ARG A 248 4.88 -17.41 4.73
N SER A 249 3.78 -16.68 4.91
CA SER A 249 3.73 -15.30 5.42
C SER A 249 4.40 -14.23 4.53
N PHE A 250 3.82 -13.03 4.56
CA PHE A 250 4.48 -11.79 4.15
C PHE A 250 3.82 -10.65 4.91
N SER A 251 4.60 -9.67 5.36
CA SER A 251 4.05 -8.50 6.03
C SER A 251 3.58 -7.50 4.97
N LEU A 252 2.30 -7.57 4.60
CA LEU A 252 1.77 -6.83 3.46
C LEU A 252 1.45 -5.36 3.79
N ALA A 253 2.21 -4.45 3.19
CA ALA A 253 1.84 -3.04 3.07
C ALA A 253 1.33 -2.73 1.65
N THR A 254 0.11 -3.15 1.31
CA THR A 254 -0.56 -2.75 0.06
C THR A 254 -1.06 -1.32 0.13
N PHE A 255 -0.65 -0.50 -0.84
CA PHE A 255 -1.31 0.75 -1.15
C PHE A 255 -1.57 0.87 -2.64
N SER A 256 -2.75 1.36 -3.00
CA SER A 256 -3.04 1.86 -4.34
C SER A 256 -2.27 3.17 -4.51
N ALA A 257 -1.31 3.19 -5.44
CA ALA A 257 -0.61 4.41 -5.80
C ALA A 257 -1.57 5.32 -6.57
N VAL A 258 -2.22 6.26 -5.86
CA VAL A 258 -2.96 7.36 -6.50
C VAL A 258 -1.93 8.31 -7.09
N PHE A 259 -1.77 8.25 -8.41
CA PHE A 259 -0.88 9.13 -9.16
C PHE A 259 -1.49 10.53 -9.25
N ASP A 260 -1.21 11.38 -8.27
CA ASP A 260 -1.49 12.82 -8.34
C ASP A 260 -0.55 13.49 -9.35
N VAL A 261 -0.78 13.28 -10.64
CA VAL A 261 -0.05 13.95 -11.71
C VAL A 261 -0.50 15.42 -11.78
N TYR A 262 0.44 16.35 -11.62
CA TYR A 262 0.15 17.77 -11.78
C TYR A 262 -0.13 18.11 -13.24
N GLU A 263 -1.39 18.37 -13.56
CA GLU A 263 -1.81 19.03 -14.80
C GLU A 263 -1.68 20.56 -14.66
N LEU A 264 -1.20 21.23 -15.71
CA LEU A 264 -1.26 22.69 -15.77
C LEU A 264 -2.74 23.13 -15.84
N PRO A 265 -3.21 24.00 -14.91
CA PRO A 265 -4.64 24.33 -14.78
C PRO A 265 -5.22 25.10 -15.98
N SER A 266 -4.37 25.57 -16.88
CA SER A 266 -4.75 26.20 -18.15
C SER A 266 -3.71 25.89 -19.23
N GLY A 267 -4.16 25.73 -20.47
CA GLY A 267 -3.28 25.72 -21.64
C GLY A 267 -2.60 27.07 -21.90
N PRO A 268 -1.61 27.11 -22.81
CA PRO A 268 -1.04 28.36 -23.28
C PRO A 268 -2.05 29.21 -24.05
N THR A 269 -1.79 30.51 -24.15
CA THR A 269 -2.53 31.47 -24.97
C THR A 269 -1.60 32.08 -26.03
N ALA A 270 -2.15 32.32 -27.22
CA ALA A 270 -1.40 32.89 -28.34
C ALA A 270 -1.29 34.43 -28.22
N GLY A 271 -0.12 34.95 -28.55
CA GLY A 271 0.22 36.37 -28.59
C GLY A 271 0.37 36.88 -30.03
N GLU A 272 1.53 37.45 -30.33
CA GLU A 272 1.87 37.88 -31.70
C GLU A 272 2.07 36.66 -32.62
N ILE A 273 1.49 36.73 -33.82
CA ILE A 273 1.53 35.68 -34.84
C ILE A 273 2.09 36.29 -36.12
N SER A 274 3.18 35.71 -36.63
CA SER A 274 3.78 36.03 -37.93
C SER A 274 3.67 34.81 -38.87
N SER A 275 4.04 34.98 -40.14
CA SER A 275 4.05 33.87 -41.11
C SER A 275 5.03 32.75 -40.77
N SER A 276 5.96 32.96 -39.84
CA SER A 276 6.98 31.97 -39.45
C SER A 276 7.28 31.90 -37.95
N SER A 277 6.47 32.55 -37.11
CA SER A 277 6.63 32.53 -35.65
C SER A 277 5.32 32.79 -34.91
N VAL A 278 5.22 32.26 -33.69
CA VAL A 278 4.12 32.53 -32.76
C VAL A 278 4.67 32.69 -31.36
N THR A 279 4.35 33.81 -30.70
CA THR A 279 4.58 33.96 -29.26
C THR A 279 3.44 33.29 -28.50
N VAL A 280 3.77 32.47 -27.50
CA VAL A 280 2.80 31.88 -26.58
C VAL A 280 3.11 32.22 -25.13
N PHE A 281 2.06 32.41 -24.34
CA PHE A 281 2.12 32.72 -22.93
C PHE A 281 1.40 31.66 -22.09
N TRP A 282 1.87 31.39 -20.89
CA TRP A 282 1.12 30.58 -19.93
C TRP A 282 1.45 31.00 -18.50
N SER A 283 0.55 30.71 -17.57
CA SER A 283 0.84 30.86 -16.15
C SER A 283 1.77 29.75 -15.68
N SER A 284 2.80 30.11 -14.92
CA SER A 284 3.66 29.14 -14.25
C SER A 284 2.86 28.31 -13.24
N TRP A 285 3.42 27.14 -12.93
CA TRP A 285 3.20 26.45 -11.66
C TRP A 285 3.25 27.44 -10.48
N ILE A 286 2.38 27.21 -9.49
CA ILE A 286 2.34 27.94 -8.22
C ILE A 286 2.87 27.01 -7.13
N PRO A 287 4.02 27.31 -6.48
CA PRO A 287 4.65 26.42 -5.51
C PRO A 287 3.78 26.03 -4.31
N CYS A 288 2.87 26.90 -3.87
CA CYS A 288 2.01 26.64 -2.70
C CYS A 288 0.68 25.94 -3.00
N LEU A 289 0.34 25.72 -4.29
CA LEU A 289 -0.84 24.96 -4.71
C LEU A 289 -0.46 23.56 -5.24
N ASP A 290 0.81 23.22 -5.18
CA ASP A 290 1.37 21.97 -5.68
C ASP A 290 1.91 21.14 -4.50
N PRO A 291 1.30 19.97 -4.21
CA PRO A 291 1.72 19.11 -3.12
C PRO A 291 2.82 18.10 -3.50
N GLY A 292 3.41 18.21 -4.71
CA GLY A 292 4.48 17.33 -5.19
C GLY A 292 5.86 17.63 -4.56
N ASP A 293 6.71 16.60 -4.49
CA ASP A 293 8.08 16.75 -4.01
C ASP A 293 9.00 17.26 -5.14
N GLY A 294 9.86 18.22 -4.81
CA GLY A 294 10.82 18.83 -5.73
C GLY A 294 10.24 19.97 -6.59
N PRO A 295 11.05 21.02 -6.88
CA PRO A 295 10.57 22.18 -7.63
C PRO A 295 10.34 21.84 -9.11
N VAL A 296 9.40 22.56 -9.73
CA VAL A 296 9.36 22.67 -11.20
C VAL A 296 10.58 23.47 -11.65
N VAL A 297 11.47 22.84 -12.41
CA VAL A 297 12.73 23.43 -12.91
C VAL A 297 12.60 24.01 -14.32
N GLY A 298 11.57 23.63 -15.08
CA GLY A 298 11.35 24.17 -16.41
C GLY A 298 10.02 23.76 -17.05
N TYR A 299 9.91 24.04 -18.34
CA TYR A 299 8.75 23.71 -19.17
C TYR A 299 9.22 23.25 -20.56
N LEU A 300 8.53 22.27 -21.13
CA LEU A 300 8.70 21.82 -22.51
C LEU A 300 7.53 22.32 -23.34
N ILE A 301 7.83 22.96 -24.46
CA ILE A 301 6.86 23.48 -25.41
C ILE A 301 6.78 22.49 -26.57
N TYR A 302 5.58 22.05 -26.89
CA TYR A 302 5.30 21.10 -27.96
C TYR A 302 4.41 21.71 -29.03
N GLN A 303 4.67 21.35 -30.28
CA GLN A 303 3.84 21.69 -31.44
C GLN A 303 3.41 20.42 -32.21
N GLN A 304 2.31 20.51 -32.94
CA GLN A 304 1.79 19.45 -33.80
C GLN A 304 1.04 20.10 -34.97
N THR A 305 1.36 19.71 -36.21
CA THR A 305 0.55 20.09 -37.38
C THR A 305 -0.63 19.14 -37.55
N MET A 306 -1.70 19.61 -38.20
CA MET A 306 -2.86 18.77 -38.53
C MET A 306 -2.56 17.69 -39.58
N GLU A 307 -1.48 17.84 -40.36
CA GLU A 307 -1.02 16.88 -41.35
C GLU A 307 -0.22 15.73 -40.72
N GLU A 308 0.84 16.04 -39.96
CA GLU A 308 1.71 15.04 -39.36
C GLU A 308 1.04 14.29 -38.21
N LYS A 309 0.18 14.99 -37.44
CA LYS A 309 -0.51 14.48 -36.24
C LYS A 309 0.43 13.88 -35.18
N GLN A 310 1.74 14.13 -35.27
CA GLN A 310 2.74 13.78 -34.26
C GLN A 310 3.20 15.04 -33.53
N TRP A 311 3.36 14.95 -32.22
CA TRP A 311 3.89 16.05 -31.42
C TRP A 311 5.42 16.09 -31.52
N THR A 312 5.95 17.29 -31.78
CA THR A 312 7.38 17.59 -31.80
C THR A 312 7.71 18.63 -30.72
N MET A 313 8.89 18.51 -30.11
CA MET A 313 9.34 19.47 -29.09
C MET A 313 9.84 20.74 -29.79
N ALA A 314 9.15 21.85 -29.60
CA ALA A 314 9.54 23.16 -30.14
C ALA A 314 10.62 23.84 -29.29
N GLY A 315 10.68 23.54 -27.98
CA GLY A 315 11.76 24.04 -27.12
C GLY A 315 11.57 23.75 -25.64
N ARG A 316 12.49 24.30 -24.85
CA ARG A 316 12.51 24.22 -23.38
C ARG A 316 12.84 25.60 -22.80
N ILE A 317 12.19 25.96 -21.69
CA ILE A 317 12.60 27.11 -20.86
C ILE A 317 12.71 26.73 -19.39
N ASP A 318 13.55 27.44 -18.63
CA ASP A 318 13.69 27.24 -17.19
C ASP A 318 12.60 27.98 -16.40
N SER A 319 12.22 27.46 -15.23
CA SER A 319 11.12 28.01 -14.43
C SER A 319 11.41 29.39 -13.81
N GLY A 320 12.68 29.82 -13.83
CA GLY A 320 13.13 31.15 -13.42
C GLY A 320 12.90 32.27 -14.44
N VAL A 321 12.54 31.97 -15.68
CA VAL A 321 12.55 32.95 -16.80
C VAL A 321 11.30 33.84 -16.86
N GLY A 322 10.16 33.38 -16.32
CA GLY A 322 8.90 34.13 -16.40
C GLY A 322 8.82 35.35 -15.49
N VAL A 323 7.90 36.27 -15.81
CA VAL A 323 7.72 37.56 -15.11
C VAL A 323 6.65 37.44 -14.02
N GLY A 324 7.01 37.72 -12.77
CA GLY A 324 6.10 37.76 -11.61
C GLY A 324 6.69 37.15 -10.33
N ASP A 325 6.03 37.43 -9.20
CA ASP A 325 6.52 37.03 -7.87
C ASP A 325 6.06 35.63 -7.44
N LEU A 326 4.74 35.38 -7.41
CA LEU A 326 4.13 34.13 -6.91
C LEU A 326 3.64 33.19 -8.03
N GLN A 327 3.04 33.77 -9.07
CA GLN A 327 2.69 33.09 -10.30
C GLN A 327 3.30 33.92 -11.42
N ARG A 328 4.22 33.32 -12.19
CA ARG A 328 4.91 33.99 -13.29
C ARG A 328 4.12 33.84 -14.57
N ILE A 329 4.13 34.85 -15.42
CA ILE A 329 3.76 34.69 -16.82
C ILE A 329 5.02 34.20 -17.54
N MET A 330 4.95 32.98 -18.06
CA MET A 330 5.96 32.39 -18.90
C MET A 330 5.70 32.80 -20.36
N GLU A 331 6.77 32.98 -21.14
CA GLU A 331 6.72 33.37 -22.55
C GLU A 331 7.67 32.48 -23.36
N PHE A 332 7.24 32.08 -24.56
CA PHE A 332 8.09 31.39 -25.53
C PHE A 332 7.70 31.79 -26.95
N VAL A 333 8.69 31.95 -27.84
CA VAL A 333 8.48 32.23 -29.26
C VAL A 333 8.81 30.98 -30.05
N LEU A 334 7.79 30.34 -30.62
CA LEU A 334 7.98 29.31 -31.63
C LEU A 334 8.43 29.99 -32.92
N THR A 335 9.45 29.43 -33.58
CA THR A 335 10.03 29.94 -34.82
C THR A 335 10.08 28.83 -35.87
N GLU A 336 10.48 29.17 -37.10
CA GLU A 336 10.61 28.21 -38.22
C GLU A 336 9.27 27.54 -38.60
N LEU A 337 8.17 28.23 -38.34
CA LEU A 337 6.84 27.79 -38.75
C LEU A 337 6.61 28.04 -40.24
N GLU A 338 5.76 27.21 -40.84
CA GLU A 338 5.35 27.33 -42.24
C GLU A 338 4.18 28.32 -42.38
N PRO A 339 4.16 29.20 -43.40
CA PRO A 339 3.05 30.12 -43.66
C PRO A 339 1.77 29.41 -44.11
N GLY A 340 0.62 29.78 -43.54
CA GLY A 340 -0.69 29.20 -43.89
C GLY A 340 -1.02 27.91 -43.13
N THR A 341 -0.13 27.43 -42.27
CA THR A 341 -0.24 26.15 -41.57
C THR A 341 -0.90 26.29 -40.19
N GLU A 342 -1.74 25.32 -39.84
CA GLU A 342 -2.38 25.22 -38.52
C GLU A 342 -1.56 24.35 -37.56
N TYR A 343 -1.25 24.93 -36.39
CA TYR A 343 -0.46 24.31 -35.33
C TYR A 343 -1.28 24.21 -34.05
N ASN A 344 -1.30 23.02 -33.46
CA ASN A 344 -1.67 22.82 -32.06
C ASN A 344 -0.42 22.96 -31.20
N ILE A 345 -0.50 23.76 -30.13
CA ILE A 345 0.60 24.03 -29.20
C ILE A 345 0.16 23.65 -27.78
N SER A 346 1.02 22.97 -27.05
CA SER A 346 0.77 22.53 -25.67
C SER A 346 2.07 22.57 -24.86
N VAL A 347 1.97 22.74 -23.55
CA VAL A 347 3.11 22.85 -22.64
C VAL A 347 3.07 21.76 -21.60
N SER A 348 4.21 21.18 -21.25
CA SER A 348 4.37 20.35 -20.05
C SER A 348 5.33 21.01 -19.05
N ALA A 349 5.05 20.89 -17.76
CA ALA A 349 5.95 21.30 -16.70
C ALA A 349 7.00 20.20 -16.45
N VAL A 350 8.25 20.58 -16.17
CA VAL A 350 9.35 19.65 -15.86
C VAL A 350 9.84 19.89 -14.44
N ARG A 351 9.74 18.87 -13.60
CA ARG A 351 10.33 18.80 -12.25
C ARG A 351 11.78 18.35 -12.27
N GLU A 352 12.46 18.58 -11.17
CA GLU A 352 13.81 18.06 -10.94
C GLU A 352 13.82 16.51 -10.92
N GLY A 353 14.89 15.91 -11.46
CA GLY A 353 15.09 14.45 -11.48
C GLY A 353 14.64 13.73 -12.76
N PRO A 354 14.85 12.40 -12.83
CA PRO A 354 14.41 11.57 -13.96
C PRO A 354 12.89 11.63 -14.16
N GLY A 355 12.45 11.57 -15.41
CA GLY A 355 11.02 11.58 -15.77
C GLY A 355 10.24 12.81 -15.29
N GLY A 356 10.92 13.94 -15.06
CA GLY A 356 10.30 15.16 -14.52
C GLY A 356 9.11 15.74 -15.30
N GLU A 357 8.84 15.26 -16.51
CA GLU A 357 7.81 15.79 -17.41
C GLU A 357 6.38 15.40 -16.95
N GLY A 358 5.56 16.41 -16.72
CA GLY A 358 4.14 16.28 -16.40
C GLY A 358 3.28 15.90 -17.61
N LEU A 359 1.97 15.82 -17.39
CA LEU A 359 1.01 15.77 -18.48
C LEU A 359 1.06 17.08 -19.28
N ARG A 360 0.87 16.96 -20.60
CA ARG A 360 0.74 18.10 -21.50
C ARG A 360 -0.57 18.83 -21.22
N SER A 361 -0.50 20.15 -21.13
CA SER A 361 -1.64 21.04 -20.89
C SER A 361 -2.71 20.89 -21.98
N PRO A 362 -3.94 21.37 -21.73
CA PRO A 362 -4.86 21.72 -22.81
C PRO A 362 -4.14 22.53 -23.90
N LEU A 363 -4.47 22.26 -25.17
CA LEU A 363 -3.79 22.87 -26.31
C LEU A 363 -4.40 24.22 -26.70
N VAL A 364 -3.62 25.04 -27.38
CA VAL A 364 -4.10 26.18 -28.18
C VAL A 364 -3.84 25.90 -29.65
N THR A 365 -4.81 26.24 -30.50
CA THR A 365 -4.66 26.13 -31.96
C THR A 365 -4.41 27.51 -32.54
N VAL A 366 -3.42 27.62 -33.43
CA VAL A 366 -3.04 28.85 -34.14
C VAL A 366 -2.83 28.57 -35.62
N THR A 367 -3.15 29.54 -36.47
CA THR A 367 -2.89 29.46 -37.91
C THR A 367 -1.95 30.59 -38.30
N THR A 368 -0.81 30.28 -38.92
CA THR A 368 0.11 31.30 -39.42
C THR A 368 -0.49 31.99 -40.66
N PRO A 369 -0.34 33.31 -40.83
CA PRO A 369 -0.76 33.99 -42.05
C PRO A 369 0.09 33.54 -43.25
N ASN A 370 -0.56 33.40 -44.41
CA ASN A 370 0.12 33.23 -45.69
C ASN A 370 1.08 34.40 -45.96
N LEU A 371 2.19 34.12 -46.64
CA LEU A 371 3.03 35.16 -47.24
C LEU A 371 2.19 35.93 -48.26
N ARG A 372 2.23 37.26 -48.21
CA ARG A 372 1.61 38.09 -49.25
C ARG A 372 2.43 37.95 -50.52
N GLU A 373 1.81 37.44 -51.57
CA GLU A 373 2.29 37.62 -52.94
C GLU A 373 2.24 39.13 -53.27
N TRP A 374 3.33 39.67 -53.81
CA TRP A 374 3.52 41.09 -54.18
C TRP A 374 3.74 41.23 -55.68
#